data_AF-A0A1A8RT15-F1
#
_entry.id   AF-A0A1A8RT15-F1
#
_cell.length_a   1.000
_cell.length_b   1.000
_cell.length_c   1.000
_cell.angle_alpha   90.00
_cell.angle_beta   90.00
_cell.angle_gamma   90.00
#
_symmetry.space_group_name_H-M   'P 1'
#
loop_
_entity.id
_entity.type
_entity.pdbx_description
1 polymer ?
#
loop_
_entity_poly.entity_id
_entity_poly.type
_entity_poly.pdbx_seq_one_letter_code
_entity_poly.pdbx_strand_id
1 'polypeptide(L)'
;MSLKENACRKFQANIFNKSKCQNCFKPRESHLLNDEDLNQAKPTYAGWLLLAPEGTNFDNPLHRSRKWQRRFFILYEHGLL
;
A
#
# COMPACT_ATOMS: atom_id res chain seq x y z
N MET A 1 5.86 -3.93 -37.80
CA MET A 1 5.15 -4.59 -36.68
C MET A 1 4.67 -3.49 -35.73
N SER A 2 3.36 -3.36 -35.57
CA SER A 2 2.71 -2.26 -34.86
C SER A 2 3.13 -2.24 -33.38
N LEU A 3 3.81 -1.18 -32.95
CA LEU A 3 4.03 -0.83 -31.54
C LEU A 3 2.67 -0.46 -30.95
N LYS A 4 1.84 -1.45 -30.62
CA LYS A 4 0.73 -1.23 -29.71
C LYS A 4 1.36 -0.97 -28.35
N GLU A 5 1.44 0.30 -27.97
CA GLU A 5 1.60 0.72 -26.58
C GLU A 5 0.42 0.20 -25.76
N ASN A 6 0.42 -1.10 -25.48
CA ASN A 6 -0.42 -1.67 -24.45
C ASN A 6 0.19 -1.19 -23.14
N ALA A 7 -0.40 -0.15 -22.56
CA ALA A 7 -0.17 0.24 -21.18
C ALA A 7 -0.44 -1.00 -20.30
N CYS A 8 0.62 -1.74 -19.98
CA CYS A 8 0.50 -2.98 -19.24
C CYS A 8 0.17 -2.62 -17.80
N ARG A 9 -1.12 -2.72 -17.45
CA ARG A 9 -1.67 -2.27 -16.17
C ARG A 9 -1.47 -3.26 -15.04
N LYS A 10 -1.33 -4.56 -15.34
CA LYS A 10 -1.20 -5.63 -14.34
C LYS A 10 0.14 -6.33 -14.47
N PHE A 11 0.86 -6.41 -13.37
CA PHE A 11 2.11 -7.14 -13.32
C PHE A 11 1.86 -8.65 -13.37
N GLN A 12 2.52 -9.33 -14.31
CA GLN A 12 2.57 -10.79 -14.37
C GLN A 12 4.04 -11.21 -14.41
N ALA A 13 4.51 -12.00 -13.45
CA ALA A 13 5.93 -12.33 -13.34
C ALA A 13 6.43 -13.09 -14.58
N ASN A 14 7.57 -12.67 -15.14
CA ASN A 14 8.19 -13.36 -16.26
C ASN A 14 8.83 -14.68 -15.81
N ILE A 15 8.71 -15.71 -16.65
CA ILE A 15 9.17 -17.08 -16.36
C ILE A 15 10.69 -17.14 -16.16
N PHE A 16 11.46 -16.38 -16.94
CA PHE A 16 12.91 -16.33 -16.87
C PHE A 16 13.42 -15.33 -15.83
N ASN A 17 12.67 -14.24 -15.58
CA ASN A 17 13.05 -13.24 -14.61
C ASN A 17 11.84 -12.69 -13.83
N LYS A 18 11.66 -13.18 -12.60
CA LYS A 18 10.52 -12.85 -11.73
C LYS A 18 10.42 -11.37 -11.32
N SER A 19 11.46 -10.56 -11.56
CA SER A 19 11.42 -9.11 -11.32
C SER A 19 10.86 -8.32 -12.51
N LYS A 20 10.71 -8.94 -13.68
CA LYS A 20 10.18 -8.33 -14.90
C LYS A 20 8.78 -8.84 -15.21
N CYS A 21 7.98 -8.01 -15.88
CA CYS A 21 6.67 -8.40 -16.35
C CYS A 21 6.77 -9.27 -17.62
N GLN A 22 5.97 -10.33 -17.71
CA GLN A 22 5.87 -11.21 -18.87
C GLN A 22 5.35 -10.46 -20.11
N ASN A 23 4.44 -9.51 -19.93
CA ASN A 23 3.70 -8.88 -21.02
C ASN A 23 4.39 -7.63 -21.59
N CYS A 24 5.21 -6.92 -20.80
CA CYS A 24 5.89 -5.70 -21.25
C CYS A 24 7.39 -5.65 -20.93
N PHE A 25 7.94 -6.66 -20.25
CA PHE A 25 9.36 -6.77 -19.86
C PHE A 25 9.92 -5.65 -18.98
N LYS A 26 9.09 -4.67 -18.59
CA LYS A 26 9.44 -3.61 -17.66
C LYS A 26 9.55 -4.18 -16.22
N PRO A 27 10.33 -3.54 -15.34
CA PRO A 27 10.45 -3.96 -13.95
C PRO A 27 9.12 -3.85 -13.21
N ARG A 28 8.94 -4.67 -12.17
CA ARG A 28 7.76 -4.65 -11.30
C ARG A 28 7.38 -3.24 -10.84
N GLU A 29 8.37 -2.42 -10.48
CA GLU A 29 8.19 -1.05 -10.00
C GLU A 29 7.52 -0.11 -11.03
N SER A 30 7.67 -0.40 -12.33
CA SER A 30 6.99 0.36 -13.38
C SER A 30 5.49 0.06 -13.49
N HIS A 31 5.05 -1.03 -12.86
CA HIS A 31 3.66 -1.29 -12.57
C HIS A 31 3.40 -0.77 -11.16
N LEU A 32 3.22 0.55 -11.04
CA LEU A 32 2.66 1.12 -9.81
C LEU A 32 1.38 0.32 -9.49
N LEU A 33 1.23 -0.10 -8.23
CA LEU A 33 0.06 -0.84 -7.76
C LEU A 33 -1.18 -0.05 -8.20
N ASN A 34 -2.04 -0.65 -9.03
CA ASN A 34 -3.29 0.00 -9.38
C ASN A 34 -4.18 0.07 -8.14
N ASP A 35 -5.07 1.06 -8.07
CA ASP A 35 -6.09 1.15 -7.01
C ASP A 35 -6.89 -0.16 -6.87
N GLU A 36 -7.05 -0.93 -7.95
CA GLU A 36 -7.67 -2.26 -7.91
C GLU A 36 -6.87 -3.29 -7.11
N ASP A 37 -5.53 -3.24 -7.15
CA ASP A 37 -4.68 -4.15 -6.37
C ASP A 37 -4.68 -3.76 -4.88
N LEU A 38 -4.79 -2.46 -4.56
CA LEU A 38 -4.98 -1.98 -3.18
C LEU A 38 -6.32 -2.44 -2.61
N ASN A 39 -7.39 -2.37 -3.42
CA ASN A 39 -8.73 -2.82 -3.04
C ASN A 39 -8.87 -4.36 -2.94
N GLN A 40 -7.96 -5.13 -3.56
CA GLN A 40 -7.93 -6.60 -3.49
C GLN A 40 -7.01 -7.15 -2.40
N ALA A 41 -6.30 -6.28 -1.68
CA ALA A 41 -5.38 -6.72 -0.66
C ALA A 41 -6.12 -7.41 0.50
N LYS A 42 -5.53 -8.50 0.98
CA LYS A 42 -6.14 -9.24 2.09
C LYS A 42 -5.88 -8.54 3.42
N PRO A 43 -6.89 -8.41 4.30
CA PRO A 43 -6.67 -7.96 5.65
C PRO A 43 -5.85 -9.03 6.40
N THR A 44 -4.74 -8.63 7.02
CA THR A 44 -3.87 -9.51 7.82
C THR A 44 -4.18 -9.39 9.31
N TYR A 45 -4.43 -8.17 9.79
CA TYR A 45 -4.77 -7.90 11.19
C TYR A 45 -5.87 -6.86 11.28
N ALA A 46 -6.71 -6.97 12.30
CA ALA A 46 -7.75 -5.98 12.59
C ALA A 46 -7.90 -5.81 14.11
N GLY A 47 -8.07 -4.57 14.57
CA GLY A 47 -8.14 -4.32 16.00
C GLY A 47 -8.39 -2.87 16.39
N TRP A 48 -8.69 -2.69 17.68
CA TRP A 48 -8.85 -1.37 18.28
C TRP A 48 -7.48 -0.81 18.67
N LEU A 49 -7.16 0.37 18.17
CA LEU A 49 -5.95 1.11 18.53
C LEU A 49 -6.30 2.50 19.06
N LEU A 50 -5.35 3.09 19.78
CA LEU A 50 -5.41 4.48 20.21
C LEU A 50 -4.62 5.34 19.21
N LEU A 51 -5.31 6.27 18.57
CA LEU A 51 -4.76 7.25 17.65
C LEU A 51 -4.53 8.56 18.38
N ALA A 52 -3.30 9.08 18.29
CA ALA A 52 -2.98 10.41 18.76
C ALA A 52 -3.75 11.46 17.95
N PRO A 53 -4.22 12.56 18.57
CA PRO A 53 -4.86 13.66 17.84
C PRO A 53 -3.98 14.18 16.70
N GLU A 54 -4.60 14.62 15.61
CA GLU A 54 -3.88 15.27 14.52
C GLU A 54 -3.12 16.50 15.05
N GLY A 55 -1.88 16.69 14.57
CA GLY A 55 -0.99 17.75 15.06
C GLY A 55 -0.41 17.53 16.46
N THR A 56 -0.43 16.30 17.00
CA THR A 56 0.23 15.99 18.27
C THR A 56 1.75 16.07 18.12
N ASN A 57 2.34 17.18 18.58
CA ASN A 57 3.78 17.29 18.82
C ASN A 57 4.20 16.47 20.07
N PHE A 58 5.03 15.44 19.92
CA PHE A 58 5.50 14.58 21.02
C PHE A 58 6.62 15.18 21.87
N ASP A 59 7.31 16.21 21.36
CA ASP A 59 8.36 16.93 22.06
C ASP A 59 7.77 17.92 23.08
N ASN A 60 6.53 18.36 22.88
CA ASN A 60 5.81 19.18 23.85
C ASN A 60 5.18 18.28 24.95
N PRO A 61 5.64 18.35 26.22
CA PRO A 61 5.10 17.51 27.29
C PRO A 61 3.59 17.69 27.52
N LEU A 62 3.05 18.89 27.26
CA LEU A 62 1.62 19.20 27.40
C LEU A 62 0.76 18.43 26.40
N HIS A 63 1.32 18.02 25.26
CA HIS A 63 0.58 17.27 24.25
C HIS A 63 0.48 15.77 24.58
N ARG A 64 1.33 15.25 25.48
CA ARG A 64 1.34 13.83 25.86
C ARG A 64 0.10 13.41 26.64
N SER A 65 -0.52 14.34 27.36
CA SER A 65 -1.73 14.12 28.15
C SER A 65 -3.03 14.39 27.37
N ARG A 66 -2.95 14.75 26.09
CA ARG A 66 -4.15 14.95 25.26
C ARG A 66 -4.92 13.64 25.12
N LYS A 67 -6.24 13.73 25.07
CA LYS A 67 -7.13 12.58 24.94
C LYS A 67 -6.89 11.87 23.60
N TRP A 68 -6.55 10.59 23.67
CA TRP A 68 -6.38 9.72 22.50
C TRP A 68 -7.73 9.26 21.96
N GLN A 69 -7.82 9.06 20.65
CA GLN A 69 -9.02 8.54 20.00
C GLN A 69 -8.93 7.03 19.83
N ARG A 70 -9.95 6.29 20.27
CA ARG A 70 -10.04 4.86 19.99
C ARG A 70 -10.68 4.66 18.61
N ARG A 71 -9.94 4.05 17.68
CA ARG A 71 -10.44 3.73 16.33
C ARG A 71 -10.14 2.28 15.98
N PHE A 72 -10.94 1.71 15.08
CA PHE A 72 -10.75 0.36 14.56
C PHE A 72 -9.91 0.45 13.28
N PHE A 73 -8.82 -0.31 13.21
CA PHE A 73 -7.90 -0.32 12.08
C PHE A 73 -7.83 -1.71 11.45
N ILE A 74 -7.53 -1.75 10.16
CA ILE A 74 -7.34 -2.98 9.39
C ILE A 74 -6.01 -2.85 8.65
N LEU A 75 -5.04 -3.70 9.01
CA LEU A 75 -3.76 -3.77 8.31
C LEU A 75 -3.87 -4.74 7.14
N TYR A 76 -3.56 -4.25 5.95
CA TYR A 76 -3.55 -5.05 4.72
C TYR A 76 -2.14 -5.58 4.42
N GLU A 77 -2.04 -6.65 3.62
CA GLU A 77 -0.76 -7.30 3.25
C GLU A 77 0.26 -6.34 2.63
N HIS A 78 -0.19 -5.27 1.96
CA HIS A 78 0.67 -4.27 1.34
C HIS A 78 1.12 -3.16 2.30
N GLY A 79 0.72 -3.24 3.58
CA GLY A 79 1.21 -2.37 4.66
C GLY A 79 0.40 -1.09 4.90
N LEU A 80 -0.71 -0.86 4.20
CA LEU A 80 -1.63 0.25 4.53
C LEU A 80 -2.60 -0.15 5.66
N LEU A 81 -3.03 0.86 6.42
CA LEU A 81 -3.84 0.80 7.65
C LEU A 81 -5.20 1.49 7.49
#